data_AF-A0A6B3IIG7-F1
#
_entry.id   AF-A0A6B3IIG7-F1
#
_cell.length_a   1.000
_cell.length_b   1.000
_cell.length_c   1.000
_cell.angle_alpha   90.00
_cell.angle_beta   90.00
_cell.angle_gamma   90.00
#
_symmetry.space_group_name_H-M   'P 1'
#
loop_
_entity.id
_entity.type
_entity.pdbx_description
1 polymer ?
#
loop_
_entity_poly.entity_id
_entity_poly.type
_entity_poly.pdbx_seq_one_letter_code
_entity_poly.pdbx_strand_id
1 'polypeptide(L)'
;GGPVILVQAENEYGSYGSDAVYLEWLAGLLRRCGVSVPLFTSDGPEDHMLTGGSVPGLLATANFGSGAREGFEVLRRHQPKGPLMCMEFWCGWFDHWGAEPVVRDAGQAAEALREILECGASVNIYMAHGGTNFAGWAGANRGGPVQDGEFQPTVTSYDYDAPVDEYGRAT
;
A
#
# COMPACT_ATOMS: atom_id res chain seq x y z
N GLY A 1 -26.46 -0.92 4.56
CA GLY A 1 -25.37 -0.76 5.53
C GLY A 1 -24.66 -2.07 5.74
N GLY A 2 -23.84 -2.49 4.78
CA GLY A 2 -22.92 -3.62 4.93
C GLY A 2 -21.58 -3.18 5.54
N PRO A 3 -20.56 -4.05 5.56
CA PRO A 3 -19.30 -3.79 6.26
C PRO A 3 -18.32 -2.88 5.49
N VAL A 4 -18.55 -2.65 4.19
CA VAL A 4 -17.67 -1.80 3.38
C VAL A 4 -17.86 -0.34 3.81
N ILE A 5 -16.78 0.30 4.25
CA ILE A 5 -16.78 1.69 4.74
C ILE A 5 -15.93 2.64 3.90
N LEU A 6 -15.02 2.11 3.08
CA LEU A 6 -14.12 2.85 2.19
C LEU A 6 -13.85 2.00 0.94
N VAL A 7 -13.60 2.63 -0.20
CA VAL A 7 -13.17 1.96 -1.44
C VAL A 7 -12.03 2.75 -2.08
N GLN A 8 -10.95 2.04 -2.42
CA GLN A 8 -9.81 2.62 -3.11
C GLN A 8 -10.11 2.78 -4.60
N ALA A 9 -9.77 3.94 -5.19
CA ALA A 9 -10.08 4.21 -6.60
C ALA A 9 -9.06 3.58 -7.57
N GLU A 10 -7.78 3.63 -7.22
CA GLU A 10 -6.62 3.11 -7.98
C GLU A 10 -5.51 2.76 -6.95
N ASN A 11 -4.46 2.06 -7.35
CA ASN A 11 -3.38 1.60 -6.49
C ASN A 11 -2.01 2.15 -6.90
N GLU A 12 -1.44 3.03 -6.07
CA GLU A 12 -0.11 3.62 -6.27
C GLU A 12 0.09 4.18 -7.68
N TYR A 13 -0.96 4.80 -8.24
CA TYR A 13 -0.93 5.25 -9.62
C TYR A 13 0.18 6.27 -9.86
N GLY A 14 0.57 7.06 -8.85
CA GLY A 14 1.69 7.98 -8.92
C GLY A 14 3.05 7.31 -9.15
N SER A 15 3.18 6.03 -8.81
CA SER A 15 4.36 5.21 -9.12
C SER A 15 4.40 4.74 -10.57
N TYR A 16 3.28 4.85 -11.30
CA TYR A 16 3.13 4.42 -12.69
C TYR A 16 2.98 5.60 -13.66
N GLY A 17 2.16 6.60 -13.31
CA GLY A 17 1.79 7.69 -14.21
C GLY A 17 1.14 8.88 -13.51
N SER A 18 0.57 9.77 -14.31
CA SER A 18 0.00 11.05 -13.85
C SER A 18 -1.19 11.51 -14.71
N ASP A 19 -1.88 10.58 -15.39
CA ASP A 19 -3.09 10.88 -16.15
C ASP A 19 -4.28 11.15 -15.21
N ALA A 20 -4.47 12.43 -14.87
CA ALA A 20 -5.59 12.87 -14.05
C ALA A 20 -6.96 12.62 -14.71
N VAL A 21 -7.04 12.60 -16.06
CA VAL A 21 -8.31 12.35 -16.78
C VAL A 21 -8.74 10.90 -16.56
N TYR A 22 -7.79 9.96 -16.60
CA TYR A 22 -8.04 8.56 -16.26
C TYR A 22 -8.53 8.41 -14.82
N LEU A 23 -7.84 9.01 -13.85
CA LEU A 23 -8.21 8.89 -12.44
C LEU A 23 -9.59 9.49 -12.12
N GLU A 24 -9.89 10.68 -12.66
CA GLU A 24 -11.21 11.30 -12.52
C GLU A 24 -12.31 10.45 -13.17
N TRP A 25 -12.03 9.88 -14.35
CA TRP A 25 -12.96 8.98 -15.03
C TRP A 25 -13.23 7.73 -14.20
N LEU A 26 -12.19 7.13 -13.60
CA LEU A 26 -12.29 5.92 -12.80
C LEU A 26 -13.07 6.16 -11.50
N ALA A 27 -12.77 7.24 -10.78
CA ALA A 27 -13.54 7.65 -9.61
C ALA A 27 -15.01 7.88 -9.97
N GLY A 28 -15.28 8.55 -11.11
CA GLY A 28 -16.63 8.74 -11.63
C GLY A 28 -17.32 7.42 -12.02
N LEU A 29 -16.58 6.46 -12.59
CA LEU A 29 -17.08 5.14 -12.93
C LEU A 29 -17.52 4.37 -11.69
N LEU A 30 -16.69 4.34 -10.64
CA LEU A 30 -17.04 3.69 -9.36
C LEU A 30 -18.35 4.27 -8.79
N ARG A 31 -18.52 5.59 -8.85
CA ARG A 31 -19.79 6.24 -8.46
C ARG A 31 -20.98 5.80 -9.32
N ARG A 32 -20.83 5.77 -10.65
CA ARG A 32 -21.90 5.32 -11.57
C ARG A 32 -22.27 3.85 -11.36
N CYS A 33 -21.31 3.02 -10.96
CA CYS A 33 -21.53 1.61 -10.60
C CYS A 33 -22.16 1.42 -9.21
N GLY A 34 -22.44 2.50 -8.47
CA GLY A 34 -23.16 2.47 -7.21
C GLY A 34 -22.29 2.45 -5.96
N VAL A 35 -20.98 2.68 -6.06
CA VAL A 35 -20.13 2.86 -4.87
C VAL A 35 -20.53 4.15 -4.16
N SER A 36 -21.12 4.02 -2.97
CA SER A 36 -21.65 5.15 -2.19
C SER A 36 -20.80 5.53 -0.98
N VAL A 37 -19.85 4.69 -0.58
CA VAL A 37 -18.91 4.96 0.53
C VAL A 37 -17.81 5.93 0.08
N PRO A 38 -17.08 6.62 0.97
CA PRO A 38 -15.98 7.49 0.55
C PRO A 38 -14.96 6.74 -0.31
N LEU A 39 -14.49 7.43 -1.36
CA LEU A 39 -13.40 6.95 -2.21
C LEU A 39 -12.08 7.57 -1.72
N PHE A 40 -11.00 6.82 -1.87
CA PHE A 40 -9.65 7.27 -1.51
C PHE A 40 -8.60 6.77 -2.51
N THR A 41 -7.39 7.33 -2.45
CA THR A 41 -6.20 6.86 -3.17
C THR A 41 -5.07 6.53 -2.18
N SER A 42 -4.12 5.69 -2.58
CA SER A 42 -2.93 5.37 -1.80
C SER A 42 -1.70 5.38 -2.70
N ASP A 43 -0.64 6.03 -2.23
CA ASP A 43 0.62 6.18 -2.94
C ASP A 43 1.79 6.21 -1.94
N GLY A 44 3.02 6.01 -2.41
CA GLY A 44 4.20 6.27 -1.59
C GLY A 44 4.28 7.75 -1.16
N PRO A 45 4.83 8.07 0.02
CA PRO A 45 4.87 9.42 0.56
C PRO A 45 5.97 10.28 -0.11
N GLU A 46 5.96 10.34 -1.43
CA GLU A 46 6.85 11.16 -2.24
C GLU A 46 6.04 12.20 -3.01
N ASP A 47 6.58 13.40 -3.18
CA ASP A 47 5.83 14.50 -3.81
C ASP A 47 5.39 14.14 -5.24
N HIS A 48 6.21 13.40 -6.00
CA HIS A 48 5.89 13.02 -7.37
C HIS A 48 4.77 11.98 -7.43
N MET A 49 4.79 10.97 -6.55
CA MET A 49 3.75 9.94 -6.47
C MET A 49 2.43 10.54 -6.03
N LEU A 50 2.42 11.34 -4.95
CA LEU A 50 1.20 11.98 -4.46
C LEU A 50 0.61 12.98 -5.46
N THR A 51 1.46 13.70 -6.21
CA THR A 51 0.99 14.59 -7.30
C THR A 51 0.36 13.80 -8.44
N GLY A 52 0.92 12.64 -8.81
CA GLY A 52 0.45 11.82 -9.92
C GLY A 52 -0.76 10.94 -9.59
N GLY A 53 -0.85 10.43 -8.36
CA GLY A 53 -1.86 9.45 -7.93
C GLY A 53 -3.06 10.02 -7.17
N SER A 54 -2.98 11.25 -6.65
CA SER A 54 -4.10 11.86 -5.93
C SER A 54 -5.19 12.38 -6.85
N VAL A 55 -6.45 12.25 -6.40
CA VAL A 55 -7.62 12.81 -7.10
C VAL A 55 -8.24 13.93 -6.27
N PRO A 56 -8.43 15.14 -6.84
CA PRO A 56 -9.08 16.24 -6.13
C PRO A 56 -10.45 15.84 -5.54
N GLY A 57 -10.62 16.06 -4.23
CA GLY A 57 -11.84 15.76 -3.51
C GLY A 57 -11.97 14.33 -2.99
N LEU A 58 -11.02 13.44 -3.29
CA LEU A 58 -10.88 12.14 -2.62
C LEU A 58 -9.86 12.27 -1.48
N LEU A 59 -9.95 11.35 -0.50
CA LEU A 59 -8.94 11.23 0.55
C LEU A 59 -7.67 10.61 -0.07
N ALA A 60 -6.53 11.28 0.05
CA ALA A 60 -5.22 10.68 -0.21
C ALA A 60 -4.69 9.98 1.06
N THR A 61 -4.08 8.82 0.90
CA THR A 61 -3.43 8.05 1.96
C THR A 61 -2.02 7.68 1.52
N ALA A 62 -1.18 7.21 2.45
CA ALA A 62 0.22 6.92 2.16
C ALA A 62 0.59 5.46 2.44
N ASN A 63 1.56 4.94 1.71
CA ASN A 63 2.08 3.58 1.83
C ASN A 63 3.57 3.61 2.24
N PHE A 64 3.93 2.98 3.36
CA PHE A 64 5.32 2.96 3.83
C PHE A 64 5.56 1.90 4.91
N GLY A 65 6.79 1.41 5.00
CA GLY A 65 7.21 0.44 6.03
C GLY A 65 7.76 1.06 7.33
N SER A 66 8.14 2.34 7.31
CA SER A 66 8.76 3.07 8.44
C SER A 66 8.79 4.58 8.18
N GLY A 67 9.21 5.37 9.18
CA GLY A 67 9.39 6.82 9.01
C GLY A 67 8.06 7.57 8.93
N ALA A 68 7.13 7.21 9.81
CA ALA A 68 5.74 7.66 9.72
C ALA A 68 5.61 9.19 9.84
N ARG A 69 6.41 9.84 10.70
CA ARG A 69 6.39 11.29 10.87
C ARG A 69 6.73 12.01 9.58
N GLU A 70 7.83 11.62 8.93
CA GLU A 70 8.27 12.20 7.66
C GLU A 70 7.25 11.91 6.55
N GLY A 71 6.80 10.65 6.43
CA GLY A 71 5.83 10.27 5.40
C GLY A 71 4.52 11.05 5.53
N PHE A 72 4.01 11.24 6.74
CA PHE A 72 2.82 12.04 6.98
C PHE A 72 3.03 13.54 6.83
N GLU A 73 4.23 14.07 7.06
CA GLU A 73 4.56 15.47 6.72
C GLU A 73 4.49 15.70 5.21
N VAL A 74 4.97 14.76 4.40
CA VAL A 74 4.81 14.82 2.94
C VAL A 74 3.34 14.74 2.56
N LEU A 75 2.61 13.74 3.08
CA LEU A 75 1.17 13.60 2.82
C LEU A 75 0.40 14.88 3.16
N ARG A 76 0.76 15.59 4.23
CA ARG A 76 0.09 16.85 4.63
C ARG A 76 0.26 18.00 3.64
N ARG A 77 1.29 17.99 2.80
CA ARG A 77 1.42 18.98 1.72
C ARG A 77 0.37 18.78 0.62
N HIS A 78 0.00 17.52 0.36
CA HIS A 78 -0.98 17.14 -0.66
C HIS A 78 -2.40 16.99 -0.11
N GLN A 79 -2.52 16.66 1.18
CA GLN A 79 -3.77 16.58 1.93
C GLN A 79 -3.68 17.38 3.25
N PRO A 80 -3.88 18.71 3.20
CA PRO A 80 -3.68 19.59 4.36
C PRO A 80 -4.63 19.33 5.54
N LYS A 81 -5.75 18.65 5.32
CA LYS A 81 -6.82 18.41 6.31
C LYS A 81 -7.36 16.99 6.19
N GLY A 82 -8.08 16.54 7.20
CA GLY A 82 -8.68 15.20 7.24
C GLY A 82 -7.81 14.18 7.98
N PRO A 83 -8.25 12.92 8.09
CA PRO A 83 -7.52 11.88 8.82
C PRO A 83 -6.16 11.58 8.16
N LEU A 84 -5.21 11.11 8.96
CA LEU A 84 -4.01 10.44 8.45
C LEU A 84 -4.31 8.95 8.37
N MET A 85 -3.80 8.30 7.32
CA MET A 85 -3.86 6.86 7.21
C MET A 85 -2.64 6.34 6.46
N CYS A 86 -1.96 5.36 7.08
CA CYS A 86 -1.03 4.48 6.38
C CYS A 86 -1.88 3.34 5.79
N MET A 87 -2.12 3.35 4.48
CA MET A 87 -2.97 2.37 3.82
C MET A 87 -2.25 1.04 3.61
N GLU A 88 -0.93 1.08 3.47
CA GLU A 88 -0.10 -0.11 3.50
C GLU A 88 1.09 0.12 4.43
N PHE A 89 0.95 -0.39 5.65
CA PHE A 89 2.08 -0.57 6.54
C PHE A 89 2.77 -1.89 6.21
N TRP A 90 3.87 -1.82 5.46
CA TRP A 90 4.65 -3.00 5.06
C TRP A 90 5.42 -3.58 6.25
N CYS A 91 4.76 -4.45 7.04
CA CYS A 91 5.30 -5.00 8.28
C CYS A 91 6.29 -6.17 8.07
N GLY A 92 6.42 -6.62 6.84
CA GLY A 92 7.38 -7.60 6.34
C GLY A 92 7.59 -7.34 4.84
N TRP A 93 7.94 -8.35 4.05
CA TRP A 93 8.07 -8.21 2.59
C TRP A 93 7.92 -9.54 1.85
N PHE A 94 7.78 -9.49 0.53
CA PHE A 94 7.65 -10.69 -0.32
C PHE A 94 9.00 -11.15 -0.88
N ASP A 95 9.07 -12.42 -1.26
CA ASP A 95 10.31 -13.05 -1.76
C ASP A 95 10.32 -13.27 -3.27
N HIS A 96 11.53 -13.38 -3.81
CA HIS A 96 11.81 -13.77 -5.19
C HIS A 96 12.52 -15.11 -5.27
N TRP A 97 12.27 -15.88 -6.34
CA TRP A 97 13.02 -17.11 -6.58
C TRP A 97 14.51 -16.82 -6.76
N GLY A 98 15.34 -17.52 -5.99
CA GLY A 98 16.81 -17.38 -6.03
C GLY A 98 17.37 -16.23 -5.19
N ALA A 99 16.51 -15.47 -4.49
CA ALA A 99 16.91 -14.53 -3.46
C ALA A 99 16.88 -15.17 -2.06
N GLU A 100 17.58 -14.55 -1.11
CA GLU A 100 17.39 -14.87 0.32
C GLU A 100 16.01 -14.41 0.77
N PRO A 101 15.33 -15.14 1.67
CA PRO A 101 14.06 -14.71 2.24
C PRO A 101 14.19 -13.35 2.94
N VAL A 102 13.22 -12.48 2.73
CA VAL A 102 13.15 -11.19 3.42
C VAL A 102 12.50 -11.41 4.79
N VAL A 103 13.22 -11.01 5.84
CA VAL A 103 12.76 -11.10 7.23
C VAL A 103 12.86 -9.71 7.85
N ARG A 104 11.84 -9.33 8.62
CA ARG A 104 11.80 -8.10 9.40
C ARG A 104 11.68 -8.42 10.88
N ASP A 105 12.55 -7.82 11.67
CA ASP A 105 12.48 -7.97 13.13
C ASP A 105 11.13 -7.44 13.66
N ALA A 106 10.43 -8.28 14.43
CA ALA A 106 9.12 -7.96 14.99
C ALA A 106 9.16 -6.71 15.91
N GLY A 107 10.27 -6.48 16.62
CA GLY A 107 10.49 -5.28 17.42
C GLY A 107 10.56 -4.02 16.56
N GLN A 108 11.28 -4.07 15.43
CA GLN A 108 11.35 -2.97 14.46
C GLN A 108 9.99 -2.71 13.77
N ALA A 109 9.23 -3.75 13.46
CA ALA A 109 7.86 -3.59 12.93
C ALA A 109 6.93 -2.96 13.98
N ALA A 110 6.97 -3.43 15.23
CA ALA A 110 6.18 -2.88 16.32
C ALA A 110 6.53 -1.41 16.63
N GLU A 111 7.80 -1.02 16.52
CA GLU A 111 8.21 0.38 16.72
C GLU A 111 7.67 1.29 15.60
N ALA A 112 7.78 0.87 14.34
CA ALA A 112 7.23 1.63 13.22
C ALA A 112 5.70 1.75 13.31
N LEU A 113 5.01 0.67 13.70
CA LEU A 113 3.56 0.72 13.94
C LEU A 113 3.22 1.68 15.09
N ARG A 114 4.00 1.69 16.18
CA ARG A 114 3.82 2.64 17.28
C ARG A 114 3.94 4.08 16.79
N GLU A 115 4.95 4.38 15.97
CA GLU A 115 5.13 5.72 15.39
C GLU A 115 3.90 6.16 14.59
N ILE A 116 3.33 5.28 13.77
CA ILE A 116 2.09 5.55 13.01
C ILE A 116 0.94 5.92 13.95
N LEU A 117 0.75 5.14 15.02
CA LEU A 117 -0.32 5.37 15.99
C LEU A 117 -0.10 6.66 16.81
N GLU A 118 1.14 7.01 17.14
CA GLU A 118 1.50 8.26 17.82
C GLU A 118 1.27 9.50 16.96
N CYS A 119 1.31 9.36 15.63
CA CYS A 119 0.85 10.40 14.70
C CYS A 119 -0.69 10.58 14.69
N GLY A 120 -1.44 9.74 15.42
CA GLY A 120 -2.90 9.75 15.43
C GLY A 120 -3.51 9.22 14.12
N ALA A 121 -2.75 8.43 13.35
CA ALA A 121 -3.19 7.89 12.07
C ALA A 121 -3.96 6.58 12.23
N SER A 122 -4.85 6.32 11.27
CA SER A 122 -5.32 4.96 11.02
C SER A 122 -4.24 4.15 10.29
N VAL A 123 -4.31 2.83 10.35
CA VAL A 123 -3.32 1.94 9.73
C VAL A 123 -3.97 0.68 9.20
N ASN A 124 -3.51 0.21 8.05
CA ASN A 124 -3.79 -1.11 7.53
C ASN A 124 -2.46 -1.88 7.39
N ILE A 125 -2.41 -3.07 7.97
CA ILE A 125 -1.18 -3.89 8.07
C ILE A 125 -1.08 -4.74 6.80
N TYR A 126 -0.06 -4.46 5.98
CA TYR A 126 0.23 -5.20 4.75
C TYR A 126 1.49 -6.06 4.95
N MET A 127 1.40 -7.39 5.02
CA MET A 127 0.21 -8.22 5.14
C MET A 127 -0.05 -8.58 6.61
N ALA A 128 -1.29 -8.50 7.08
CA ALA A 128 -1.67 -9.10 8.36
C ALA A 128 -1.64 -10.64 8.29
N HIS A 129 -2.07 -11.19 7.16
CA HIS A 129 -1.94 -12.59 6.77
C HIS A 129 -1.77 -12.61 5.25
N GLY A 130 -0.64 -13.12 4.74
CA GLY A 130 -0.38 -13.08 3.30
C GLY A 130 -0.85 -14.35 2.56
N GLY A 131 -0.54 -15.55 3.06
CA GLY A 131 -1.03 -16.81 2.52
C GLY A 131 -0.17 -17.37 1.38
N THR A 132 -0.80 -17.82 0.28
CA THR A 132 -0.13 -18.56 -0.81
C THR A 132 -0.61 -18.14 -2.18
N ASN A 133 0.33 -17.89 -3.10
CA ASN A 133 0.09 -17.68 -4.53
C ASN A 133 -0.07 -19.03 -5.25
N PHE A 134 -1.25 -19.66 -5.16
CA PHE A 134 -1.48 -20.95 -5.81
C PHE A 134 -1.42 -20.87 -7.35
N ALA A 135 -1.08 -22.00 -7.99
CA ALA A 135 -1.08 -22.15 -9.45
C ALA A 135 -0.25 -21.06 -10.17
N GLY A 136 -0.86 -20.25 -11.01
CA GLY A 136 -0.21 -19.20 -11.80
C GLY A 136 -0.47 -17.78 -11.30
N TRP A 137 -0.89 -17.61 -10.04
CA TRP A 137 -1.25 -16.30 -9.50
C TRP A 137 -0.07 -15.45 -9.01
N ALA A 138 1.13 -16.03 -8.91
CA ALA A 138 2.33 -15.30 -8.49
C ALA A 138 2.68 -14.20 -9.51
N GLY A 139 3.02 -13.03 -8.98
CA GLY A 139 3.51 -11.89 -9.76
C GLY A 139 4.99 -11.98 -10.08
N ALA A 140 5.53 -10.88 -10.60
CA ALA A 140 6.95 -10.69 -10.83
C ALA A 140 7.30 -9.21 -10.83
N ASN A 141 8.55 -8.90 -10.53
CA ASN A 141 9.12 -7.57 -10.69
C ASN A 141 10.20 -7.57 -11.76
N ARG A 142 10.63 -6.37 -12.11
CA ARG A 142 11.82 -6.17 -12.93
C ARG A 142 12.72 -5.15 -12.25
N GLY A 143 13.98 -5.53 -12.05
CA GLY A 143 14.94 -4.70 -11.33
C GLY A 143 15.31 -3.42 -12.08
N GLY A 144 16.12 -2.58 -11.44
CA GLY A 144 16.61 -1.32 -12.02
C GLY A 144 15.67 -0.13 -11.78
N PRO A 145 16.20 1.10 -11.88
CA PRO A 145 15.48 2.33 -11.52
C PRO A 145 14.29 2.64 -12.44
N VAL A 146 14.27 2.05 -13.63
CA VAL A 146 13.21 2.20 -14.63
C VAL A 146 12.66 0.84 -15.07
N GLN A 147 12.78 -0.19 -14.21
CA GLN A 147 12.25 -1.54 -14.44
C GLN A 147 12.80 -2.21 -15.73
N ASP A 148 14.06 -1.96 -16.07
CA ASP A 148 14.74 -2.46 -17.27
C ASP A 148 15.67 -3.66 -16.99
N GLY A 149 15.93 -3.95 -15.72
CA GLY A 149 16.84 -4.99 -15.25
C GLY A 149 16.30 -6.42 -15.33
N GLU A 150 16.83 -7.27 -14.45
CA GLU A 150 16.51 -8.70 -14.41
C GLU A 150 15.04 -8.94 -14.02
N PHE A 151 14.45 -9.96 -14.63
CA PHE A 151 13.12 -10.44 -14.30
C PHE A 151 13.17 -11.24 -13.00
N GLN A 152 12.35 -10.86 -12.02
CA GLN A 152 12.36 -11.38 -10.66
C GLN A 152 10.98 -11.98 -10.33
N PRO A 153 10.77 -13.28 -10.59
CA PRO A 153 9.50 -13.93 -10.30
C PRO A 153 9.29 -14.07 -8.79
N THR A 154 8.13 -13.68 -8.30
CA THR A 154 7.73 -13.84 -6.90
C THR A 154 7.53 -15.33 -6.59
N VAL A 155 7.88 -15.75 -5.37
CA VAL A 155 7.72 -17.16 -4.95
C VAL A 155 6.25 -17.54 -4.74
N THR A 156 6.00 -18.85 -4.62
CA THR A 156 4.65 -19.38 -4.34
C THR A 156 4.16 -19.01 -2.95
N SER A 157 5.03 -19.07 -1.94
CA SER A 157 4.68 -18.59 -0.61
C SER A 157 4.41 -17.09 -0.66
N TYR A 158 3.36 -16.65 0.02
CA TYR A 158 3.12 -15.25 0.30
C TYR A 158 3.05 -15.05 1.81
N ASP A 159 3.86 -15.79 2.57
CA ASP A 159 3.97 -15.68 4.02
C ASP A 159 4.21 -14.22 4.47
N TYR A 160 5.08 -13.53 3.73
CA TYR A 160 5.37 -12.10 3.87
C TYR A 160 6.10 -11.73 5.18
N ASP A 161 6.51 -12.71 5.99
CA ASP A 161 6.91 -12.49 7.39
C ASP A 161 5.80 -11.74 8.17
N ALA A 162 4.55 -12.10 7.87
CA ALA A 162 3.36 -11.48 8.43
C ALA A 162 3.13 -11.91 9.90
N PRO A 163 2.35 -11.13 10.67
CA PRO A 163 1.91 -11.52 12.01
C PRO A 163 1.10 -12.84 12.07
N VAL A 164 0.51 -13.23 10.92
CA VAL A 164 -0.13 -14.53 10.73
C VAL A 164 0.51 -15.21 9.53
N ASP A 165 1.21 -16.31 9.80
CA ASP A 165 2.01 -17.02 8.81
C ASP A 165 1.15 -17.64 7.68
N GLU A 166 1.81 -18.17 6.65
CA GLU A 166 1.17 -18.80 5.49
C GLU A 166 0.14 -19.89 5.87
N TYR A 167 0.33 -20.57 7.01
CA TYR A 167 -0.56 -21.63 7.50
C TYR A 167 -1.67 -21.12 8.42
N GLY A 168 -1.75 -19.81 8.67
CA GLY A 168 -2.75 -19.20 9.53
C GLY A 168 -2.42 -19.23 11.03
N ARG A 169 -1.14 -19.41 11.40
CA ARG A 169 -0.68 -19.42 12.80
C ARG A 169 -0.18 -18.04 13.20
N ALA A 170 -0.45 -17.63 14.44
CA ALA A 170 0.13 -16.43 15.02
C ALA A 170 1.64 -16.61 15.25
N THR A 171 2.41 -15.55 15.02
CA THR A 171 3.88 -15.50 15.17
C THR A 171 4.34 -14.72 16.40
#